data_AF-A0A972I5A8-F1
#
_entry.id   AF-A0A972I5A8-F1
#
_cell.length_a   1.000
_cell.length_b   1.000
_cell.length_c   1.000
_cell.angle_alpha   90.00
_cell.angle_beta   90.00
_cell.angle_gamma   90.00
#
_symmetry.space_group_name_H-M   'P 1'
#
loop_
_entity.id
_entity.type
_entity.pdbx_description
1 polymer ?
#
loop_
_entity_poly.entity_id
_entity_poly.type
_entity_poly.pdbx_seq_one_letter_code
_entity_poly.pdbx_strand_id
1 'polypeptide(L)' 'MATNNTGSNRILVPEARQALNQMKLEIASELGMANYDSMDKGNLPSRQNGYVGGYMTKNLVRMAQQNMSGTTTTK' A
#
# COMPACT_ATOMS: atom_id res chain seq x y z
N MET A 1 -5.43 26.31 11.74
CA MET A 1 -5.99 25.23 10.88
C MET A 1 -4.82 24.44 10.34
N ALA A 2 -4.65 23.18 10.74
CA ALA A 2 -3.53 22.35 10.28
C ALA A 2 -3.76 21.97 8.81
N THR A 3 -2.87 22.42 7.93
CA THR A 3 -2.82 22.01 6.53
C THR A 3 -2.52 20.52 6.50
N ASN A 4 -3.55 19.70 6.31
CA ASN A 4 -3.43 18.29 6.03
C ASN A 4 -2.66 18.15 4.69
N ASN A 5 -1.34 18.04 4.78
CA ASN A 5 -0.50 17.54 3.70
C ASN A 5 -0.86 16.06 3.51
N THR A 6 -2.01 15.83 2.87
CA THR A 6 -2.39 14.53 2.34
C THR A 6 -1.39 14.23 1.25
N GLY A 7 -0.26 13.60 1.62
CA GLY A 7 0.75 13.11 0.70
C GLY A 7 0.03 12.26 -0.34
N SER A 8 -0.17 12.84 -1.52
CA SER A 8 -0.98 12.25 -2.57
C SER A 8 -0.18 11.12 -3.20
N ASN A 9 -0.23 9.94 -2.59
CA ASN A 9 -0.06 8.70 -3.34
C ASN A 9 -1.25 8.58 -4.29
N ARG A 10 -1.22 9.39 -5.36
CA ARG A 10 -2.24 9.43 -6.40
C ARG A 10 -2.17 8.08 -7.08
N ILE A 11 -3.29 7.36 -7.05
CA ILE A 11 -3.43 6.11 -7.78
C ILE A 11 -3.34 6.46 -9.26
N LEU A 12 -2.29 5.97 -9.93
CA LEU A 12 -2.07 6.26 -11.36
C LEU A 12 -3.06 5.51 -12.26
N VAL A 13 -3.55 4.35 -11.82
CA VAL A 13 -4.51 3.51 -12.53
C VAL A 13 -5.79 3.42 -11.70
N PRO A 14 -6.82 4.26 -11.97
CA PRO A 14 -8.03 4.35 -11.16
C PRO A 14 -8.75 3.01 -10.96
N GLU A 15 -8.71 2.14 -11.96
CA GLU A 15 -9.31 0.81 -11.98
C GLU A 15 -8.69 -0.11 -10.92
N ALA A 16 -7.40 0.09 -10.60
CA ALA A 16 -6.70 -0.68 -9.58
C ALA A 16 -7.06 -0.27 -8.15
N ARG A 17 -7.82 0.82 -7.95
CA ARG A 17 -8.09 1.39 -6.62
C ARG A 17 -8.72 0.40 -5.63
N GLN A 18 -9.63 -0.44 -6.10
CA GLN A 18 -10.25 -1.46 -5.26
C GLN A 18 -9.23 -2.54 -4.86
N ALA A 19 -8.46 -3.06 -5.81
CA ALA A 19 -7.41 -4.05 -5.56
C ALA A 19 -6.31 -3.52 -4.62
N LEU A 20 -5.89 -2.27 -4.80
CA LEU A 20 -4.91 -1.61 -3.93
C LEU A 20 -5.44 -1.41 -2.51
N ASN A 21 -6.73 -1.08 -2.36
CA ASN A 21 -7.36 -0.96 -1.05
C ASN A 21 -7.42 -2.32 -0.33
N GLN A 22 -7.79 -3.38 -1.03
CA GLN A 22 -7.81 -4.73 -0.48
C GLN A 22 -6.42 -5.15 0.00
N MET A 23 -5.41 -4.98 -0.84
CA MET A 23 -4.01 -5.29 -0.51
C MET A 23 -3.51 -4.49 0.70
N LYS A 24 -3.88 -3.20 0.80
CA LYS A 24 -3.54 -2.38 1.97
C LYS A 24 -4.14 -2.95 3.26
N LEU A 25 -5.37 -3.46 3.22
CA LEU A 25 -6.02 -4.07 4.39
C LEU A 25 -5.35 -5.39 4.77
N GLU A 26 -5.02 -6.23 3.78
CA GLU A 26 -4.30 -7.48 3.99
C GLU A 26 -2.93 -7.24 4.63
N ILE A 27 -2.15 -6.33 4.05
CA ILE A 27 -0.84 -5.95 4.59
C ILE A 27 -0.96 -5.36 5.99
N ALA A 28 -1.94 -4.49 6.24
CA ALA A 28 -2.14 -3.95 7.58
C ALA A 28 -2.46 -5.06 8.58
N SER A 29 -3.28 -6.04 8.19
CA SER A 29 -3.57 -7.22 9.00
C SER A 29 -2.32 -8.07 9.27
N GLU A 30 -1.48 -8.33 8.25
CA GLU A 30 -0.21 -9.05 8.39
C GLU A 30 0.76 -8.34 9.35
N LEU A 31 0.74 -7.01 9.34
CA LEU A 31 1.58 -6.17 10.20
C LEU A 31 1.00 -6.00 11.63
N GLY A 32 -0.04 -6.74 11.98
CA GLY A 32 -0.67 -6.73 13.30
C GLY A 32 -1.60 -5.54 13.55
N MET A 33 -1.96 -4.78 12.51
CA MET A 33 -2.93 -3.68 12.58
C MET A 33 -4.32 -4.20 12.21
N ALA A 34 -4.96 -4.91 13.13
CA ALA A 34 -6.36 -5.30 12.98
C ALA A 34 -7.24 -4.05 12.86
N ASN A 35 -8.16 -4.04 11.90
CA ASN A 35 -9.14 -2.95 11.68
C ASN A 35 -8.54 -1.60 11.23
N TYR A 36 -7.44 -1.62 10.46
CA TYR A 36 -6.80 -0.41 9.91
C TYR A 36 -7.74 0.56 9.17
N ASP A 37 -8.86 0.05 8.63
CA ASP A 37 -9.87 0.86 7.96
C ASP A 37 -10.63 1.79 8.92
N SER A 38 -11.04 1.24 10.07
CA SER A 38 -11.85 1.93 11.09
C SER A 38 -11.01 2.61 12.17
N MET A 39 -9.71 2.35 12.23
CA MET A 39 -8.80 3.00 13.17
C MET A 39 -8.57 4.46 12.80
N ASP A 40 -8.62 5.34 13.81
CA ASP A 40 -8.19 6.72 13.65
C ASP A 40 -6.69 6.77 13.35
N LYS A 41 -6.37 7.06 12.09
CA LYS A 41 -5.01 7.16 11.59
C LYS A 41 -4.23 8.30 12.26
N GLY A 42 -4.92 9.26 12.88
CA GLY A 42 -4.31 10.34 13.66
C GLY A 42 -3.79 9.90 15.03
N ASN A 43 -4.38 8.85 15.63
CA ASN A 43 -3.95 8.31 16.91
C ASN A 43 -2.88 7.20 16.76
N LEU A 44 -2.70 6.70 15.53
CA LEU A 44 -1.68 5.71 15.21
C LEU A 44 -0.29 6.38 15.06
N PRO A 45 0.80 5.71 15.51
CA PRO A 45 2.14 6.21 15.28
C PRO A 45 2.39 6.45 13.78
N SER A 46 2.88 7.64 13.42
CA SER A 46 3.17 8.00 12.01
C SER A 46 4.10 6.99 11.34
N ARG A 47 5.02 6.38 12.11
CA ARG A 47 5.91 5.32 11.64
C ARG A 47 5.16 4.08 11.20
N GLN A 48 4.10 3.70 11.91
CA GLN A 48 3.31 2.50 11.63
C GLN A 48 2.44 2.70 10.39
N ASN A 49 1.78 3.86 10.29
CA ASN A 49 1.06 4.26 9.08
C ASN A 49 1.96 4.30 7.83
N GLY A 50 3.17 4.89 7.98
CA GLY A 50 4.16 4.92 6.91
C GLY A 50 4.67 3.53 6.52
N TYR A 51 4.83 2.64 7.51
CA TYR A 51 5.30 1.27 7.28
C TYR A 51 4.32 0.45 6.45
N VAL A 52 3.00 0.55 6.70
CA VAL A 52 1.97 -0.10 5.87
C VAL A 52 2.06 0.36 4.40
N GLY A 53 2.12 1.67 4.18
CA GLY A 53 2.24 2.22 2.82
C GLY A 53 3.54 1.82 2.11
N GLY A 54 4.66 1.82 2.84
CA GLY A 54 5.96 1.38 2.31
C GLY A 54 5.99 -0.11 1.96
N TYR A 55 5.38 -0.95 2.80
CA TYR A 55 5.27 -2.40 2.55
C TYR A 55 4.38 -2.70 1.35
N MET A 56 3.28 -1.96 1.17
CA MET A 56 2.42 -2.03 -0.02
C MET A 56 3.22 -1.73 -1.30
N THR A 57 3.98 -0.64 -1.35
CA THR A 57 4.81 -0.32 -2.51
C THR A 57 5.90 -1.37 -2.76
N LYS A 58 6.53 -1.89 -1.70
CA LYS A 58 7.53 -2.97 -1.82
C LYS A 58 6.93 -4.23 -2.44
N ASN A 59 5.72 -4.60 -2.03
CA ASN A 59 5.00 -5.76 -2.55
C ASN A 59 4.60 -5.57 -4.02
N LEU A 60 4.11 -4.39 -4.39
CA LEU A 60 3.81 -4.04 -5.78
C LEU A 60 5.05 -4.15 -6.67
N VAL A 61 6.18 -3.60 -6.25
CA VAL A 61 7.45 -3.68 -7.00
C VAL A 61 7.90 -5.13 -7.13
N ARG A 62 7.83 -5.92 -6.05
CA ARG A 62 8.16 -7.35 -6.08
C ARG A 62 7.29 -8.12 -7.07
N MET A 63 5.97 -7.89 -7.07
CA MET A 63 5.06 -8.50 -8.03
C MET A 63 5.41 -8.10 -9.46
N ALA A 64 5.69 -6.81 -9.70
CA ALA A 64 6.11 -6.33 -11.02
C ALA A 64 7.43 -6.99 -11.48
N GLN A 65 8.43 -7.09 -10.60
CA GLN A 65 9.70 -7.75 -10.88
C GLN A 65 9.51 -9.24 -11.21
N GLN A 66 8.64 -9.96 -10.49
CA GLN A 66 8.33 -11.36 -10.77
C GLN A 66 7.65 -11.54 -12.15
N ASN A 67 6.67 -10.69 -12.47
CA ASN A 67 6.01 -10.72 -13.78
C ASN A 67 6.98 -10.37 -14.93
N MET A 68 7.82 -9.36 -14.74
CA MET A 68 8.83 -8.96 -15.72
C MET A 68 9.90 -10.05 -15.91
N SER A 69 10.40 -10.63 -14.82
CA SER A 69 11.40 -11.70 -14.87
C SER A 69 10.87 -12.96 -15.55
N GLY A 70 9.57 -13.26 -15.43
CA GLY A 70 8.92 -14.37 -16.14
C GLY A 70 8.72 -14.14 -17.64
N THR A 71 8.84 -12.89 -18.12
CA THR A 71 8.63 -12.54 -19.54
C THR A 71 9.92 -12.59 -20.37
N THR A 72 11.08 -12.72 -19.73
CA THR A 72 12.41 -12.64 -20.38
C THR A 72 12.95 -13.95 -20.98
N THR A 73 12.23 -15.08 -20.92
CA THR A 73 12.69 -16.37 -21.48
C THR A 73 11.89 -16.77 -22.72
N THR A 74 11.98 -16.02 -23.81
CA THR A 74 11.79 -16.55 -25.19
C THR A 74 12.32 -15.51 -26.18
N LYS A 75 13.59 -15.64 -26.58
CA LYS A 75 14.08 -15.42 -27.95
C LYS A 75 15.44 -16.11 -28.08
#